data_AF-A0A9P2ZP91-F1
#
_entry.id   AF-A0A9P2ZP91-F1
#
_cell.length_a   1.000
_cell.length_b   1.000
_cell.length_c   1.000
_cell.angle_alpha   90.00
_cell.angle_beta   90.00
_cell.angle_gamma   90.00
#
_symmetry.space_group_name_H-M   'P 1'
#
loop_
_entity.id
_entity.type
_entity.pdbx_description
1 polymer ?
#
loop_
_entity_poly.entity_id
_entity_poly.type
_entity_poly.pdbx_seq_one_letter_code
_entity_poly.pdbx_strand_id
1 'polypeptide(L)'
;HSSPPAVSSLTPADDSHEDTISLKDPIRNAFIGVGSLPSHIPSKRLSPPSLLLMPATGGLLALETFAPPSSSSASSTAIATARLKSRVEQAVFYGDRSDNPLSFDLSPDYRGDAAEAAEAVSQEILSSSQYYVLSERRLQAETCTRRRLCQDAEKAKAAIDVWDYQNRVMERQLEDGADQQEGIALHERWEAMKPRVIRPLVSIDRIEPAYELAEHHRDFPTLVWLCHDAVAGAGAARLQGYIEKFGEEFAFVLYQWYIDQRQFHALLTQDEVYGALVTKFFRDPSTGGKATAQYPELAWIHDIACKRYGDAAEALLAVNGDRAERSQKQLISSIGKLAAVANIKIKGDSSQRKKILIALDDELDLIAVQDALRDSLLSVTPPIRSTQTPLEAFVAAHLTNLRDRPAFRQLFVSLAQRVVAGEALEIEDLVDVLTLKDNRAEEGGDGAVALDRLVRDSELPEGRKQVALLSVWRRVFVRDDWTTIANTSGRSEEAQRQMLRRTLAYETMRAIGSLK
;
A
#
# COMPACT_ATOMS: atom_id res chain seq x y z
N HIS A 1 -8.72 -72.92 8.32
CA HIS A 1 -10.12 -73.16 7.91
C HIS A 1 -10.94 -71.91 8.16
N SER A 2 -11.12 -71.08 7.12
CA SER A 2 -12.12 -70.02 7.08
C SER A 2 -12.41 -69.77 5.60
N SER A 3 -13.57 -70.28 5.16
CA SER A 3 -14.05 -70.22 3.78
C SER A 3 -14.23 -68.77 3.31
N PRO A 4 -13.95 -68.44 2.04
CA PRO A 4 -14.32 -67.14 1.49
C PRO A 4 -15.86 -67.01 1.41
N PRO A 5 -16.42 -65.81 1.57
CA PRO A 5 -17.86 -65.60 1.50
C PRO A 5 -18.37 -65.91 0.08
N ALA A 6 -19.47 -66.65 0.02
CA ALA A 6 -20.13 -67.04 -1.21
C ALA A 6 -20.58 -65.80 -2.00
N VAL A 7 -19.94 -65.57 -3.14
CA VAL A 7 -20.49 -64.70 -4.20
C VAL A 7 -21.67 -65.47 -4.79
N SER A 8 -22.87 -65.04 -4.48
CA SER A 8 -24.10 -65.52 -5.13
C SER A 8 -24.05 -65.01 -6.57
N SER A 9 -23.61 -65.86 -7.49
CA SER A 9 -23.73 -65.58 -8.92
C SER A 9 -25.21 -65.53 -9.28
N LEU A 10 -25.70 -64.35 -9.67
CA LEU A 10 -27.00 -64.23 -10.34
C LEU A 10 -26.96 -65.08 -11.61
N THR A 11 -27.83 -66.08 -11.68
CA THR A 11 -28.02 -66.93 -12.86
C THR A 11 -28.51 -66.09 -14.05
N PRO A 12 -28.18 -66.46 -15.30
CA PRO A 12 -28.34 -65.62 -16.50
C PRO A 12 -29.80 -65.51 -17.02
N ALA A 13 -30.79 -65.53 -16.13
CA ALA A 13 -32.21 -65.58 -16.49
C ALA A 13 -33.06 -64.43 -15.89
N ASP A 14 -32.45 -63.45 -15.22
CA ASP A 14 -33.14 -62.29 -14.64
C ASP A 14 -32.62 -60.96 -15.25
N ASP A 15 -33.05 -60.62 -16.47
CA ASP A 15 -32.83 -59.30 -17.11
C ASP A 15 -33.48 -58.13 -16.32
N SER A 16 -34.17 -58.44 -15.22
CA SER A 16 -34.92 -57.51 -14.37
C SER A 16 -34.02 -56.56 -13.56
N HIS A 17 -32.72 -56.87 -13.41
CA HIS A 17 -31.77 -56.10 -12.59
C HIS A 17 -30.51 -55.64 -13.31
N GLU A 18 -30.32 -55.96 -14.60
CA GLU A 18 -29.17 -55.52 -15.39
C GLU A 18 -29.48 -54.21 -16.13
N ASP A 19 -28.57 -53.23 -16.03
CA ASP A 19 -28.59 -51.98 -16.79
C ASP A 19 -27.19 -51.64 -17.31
N THR A 20 -27.12 -51.12 -18.53
CA THR A 20 -25.85 -50.84 -19.23
C THR A 20 -25.63 -49.34 -19.34
N ILE A 21 -24.63 -48.84 -18.62
CA ILE A 21 -24.19 -47.45 -18.65
C ILE A 21 -22.96 -47.33 -19.56
N SER A 22 -23.01 -46.43 -20.54
CA SER A 22 -21.92 -46.19 -21.48
C SER A 22 -21.10 -44.96 -21.08
N LEU A 23 -19.78 -45.01 -21.30
CA LEU A 23 -18.88 -43.87 -21.08
C LEU A 23 -18.65 -43.12 -22.41
N LYS A 24 -18.53 -41.78 -22.35
CA LYS A 24 -18.21 -40.95 -23.54
C LYS A 24 -16.86 -41.30 -24.16
N ASP A 25 -15.85 -41.54 -23.31
CA ASP A 25 -14.52 -42.00 -23.71
C ASP A 25 -14.03 -43.06 -22.71
N PRO A 26 -13.99 -44.35 -23.10
CA PRO A 26 -13.63 -45.43 -22.18
C PRO A 26 -12.16 -45.41 -21.75
N ILE A 27 -11.27 -44.75 -22.51
CA ILE A 27 -9.84 -44.66 -22.19
C ILE A 27 -9.59 -43.52 -21.20
N ARG A 28 -10.23 -42.36 -21.42
CA ARG A 28 -10.08 -41.20 -20.54
C ARG A 28 -10.89 -41.29 -19.26
N ASN A 29 -12.09 -41.88 -19.30
CA ASN A 29 -13.02 -41.92 -18.15
C ASN A 29 -12.96 -43.24 -17.36
N ALA A 30 -11.82 -43.94 -17.38
CA ALA A 30 -11.65 -45.18 -16.63
C ALA A 30 -11.89 -44.98 -15.12
N PHE A 31 -12.56 -45.95 -14.47
CA PHE A 31 -12.78 -45.89 -13.02
C PHE A 31 -11.50 -46.24 -12.26
N ILE A 32 -11.04 -45.32 -11.41
CA ILE A 32 -9.82 -45.46 -10.61
C ILE A 32 -10.14 -45.99 -9.20
N GLY A 33 -11.37 -45.84 -8.72
CA GLY A 33 -11.76 -46.31 -7.39
C GLY A 33 -13.26 -46.52 -7.20
N VAL A 34 -13.60 -47.38 -6.23
CA VAL A 34 -14.97 -47.70 -5.81
C VAL A 34 -15.03 -47.65 -4.27
N GLY A 35 -16.07 -47.01 -3.73
CA GLY A 35 -16.36 -46.97 -2.29
C GLY A 35 -17.85 -47.15 -2.02
N SER A 36 -18.21 -47.50 -0.79
CA SER A 36 -19.62 -47.57 -0.36
C SER A 36 -19.88 -46.57 0.76
N LEU A 37 -21.02 -45.87 0.73
CA LEU A 37 -21.45 -45.06 1.86
C LEU A 37 -22.25 -45.93 2.85
N PRO A 38 -21.86 -46.03 4.13
CA PRO A 38 -22.69 -46.66 5.14
C PRO A 38 -23.93 -45.79 5.43
N SER A 39 -25.12 -46.38 5.31
CA SER A 39 -26.40 -45.75 5.65
C SER A 39 -26.51 -45.51 7.16
N HIS A 40 -26.09 -44.35 7.64
CA HIS A 40 -26.25 -43.93 9.04
C HIS A 40 -27.45 -43.00 9.23
N ILE A 41 -28.69 -43.51 9.10
CA ILE A 41 -29.88 -42.86 9.70
C ILE A 41 -30.91 -43.92 10.13
N PRO A 42 -31.38 -43.94 11.41
CA PRO A 42 -32.50 -44.76 11.85
C PRO A 42 -33.82 -44.01 11.59
N SER A 43 -34.26 -43.95 10.34
CA SER A 43 -35.57 -43.36 10.01
C SER A 43 -36.33 -44.24 9.02
N LYS A 44 -37.65 -44.36 9.21
CA LYS A 44 -38.59 -45.27 8.54
C LYS A 44 -38.73 -45.13 7.00
N ARG A 45 -37.80 -44.45 6.32
CA ARG A 45 -37.64 -44.48 4.86
C ARG A 45 -36.29 -45.11 4.56
N LEU A 46 -36.29 -46.29 3.95
CA LEU A 46 -35.05 -46.93 3.47
C LEU A 46 -34.37 -45.97 2.49
N SER A 47 -33.19 -45.43 2.84
CA SER A 47 -32.30 -44.82 1.85
C SER A 47 -31.64 -45.95 1.06
N PRO A 48 -31.66 -45.93 -0.28
CA PRO A 48 -31.03 -46.98 -1.06
C PRO A 48 -29.51 -47.00 -0.82
N PRO A 49 -28.87 -48.17 -0.82
CA PRO A 49 -27.42 -48.26 -0.72
C PRO A 49 -26.79 -47.52 -1.92
N SER A 50 -25.92 -46.55 -1.62
CA SER A 50 -25.21 -45.76 -2.63
C SER A 50 -23.76 -46.22 -2.76
N LEU A 51 -23.39 -46.61 -3.98
CA LEU A 51 -22.02 -46.96 -4.34
C LEU A 51 -21.37 -45.75 -5.00
N LEU A 52 -20.22 -45.32 -4.49
CA LEU A 52 -19.47 -44.19 -5.02
C LEU A 52 -18.40 -44.70 -5.99
N LEU A 53 -18.45 -44.23 -7.23
CA LEU A 53 -17.45 -44.48 -8.27
C LEU A 53 -16.59 -43.24 -8.48
N MET A 54 -15.30 -43.45 -8.66
CA MET A 54 -14.34 -42.39 -8.97
C MET A 54 -13.76 -42.59 -10.38
N PRO A 55 -14.33 -41.95 -11.41
CA PRO A 55 -13.74 -41.87 -12.73
C PRO A 55 -12.45 -41.03 -12.70
N ALA A 56 -11.52 -41.34 -13.62
CA ALA A 56 -10.27 -40.61 -13.80
C ALA A 56 -10.49 -39.12 -14.12
N THR A 57 -11.60 -38.82 -14.78
CA THR A 57 -12.03 -37.49 -15.18
C THR A 57 -13.53 -37.36 -14.92
N GLY A 58 -13.96 -36.23 -14.35
CA GLY A 58 -15.37 -35.91 -14.21
C GLY A 58 -16.01 -36.01 -12.83
N GLY A 59 -15.20 -36.01 -11.76
CA GLY A 59 -15.71 -35.92 -10.39
C GLY A 59 -16.05 -37.27 -9.76
N LEU A 60 -16.94 -37.28 -8.77
CA LEU A 60 -17.41 -38.50 -8.10
C LEU A 60 -18.83 -38.83 -8.57
N LEU A 61 -19.07 -40.10 -8.89
CA LEU A 61 -20.36 -40.63 -9.33
C LEU A 61 -20.99 -41.42 -8.18
N ALA A 62 -22.21 -41.07 -7.78
CA ALA A 62 -22.98 -41.87 -6.84
C ALA A 62 -23.97 -42.75 -7.63
N LEU A 63 -23.86 -44.06 -7.48
CA LEU A 63 -24.80 -45.05 -8.00
C LEU A 63 -25.78 -45.42 -6.90
N GLU A 64 -27.04 -45.06 -7.10
CA GLU A 64 -28.15 -45.43 -6.24
C GLU A 64 -29.04 -46.43 -6.98
N THR A 65 -29.36 -47.54 -6.34
CA THR A 65 -30.26 -48.55 -6.91
C THR A 65 -31.67 -48.33 -6.38
N PHE A 66 -32.65 -48.20 -7.27
CA PHE A 66 -34.06 -48.09 -6.92
C PHE A 66 -34.76 -49.41 -7.20
N ALA A 67 -35.50 -49.93 -6.22
CA ALA A 67 -36.30 -51.14 -6.42
C ALA A 67 -37.45 -50.83 -7.39
N PRO A 68 -37.72 -51.70 -8.39
CA PRO A 68 -38.87 -51.52 -9.26
C PRO A 68 -40.17 -51.56 -8.44
N PRO A 69 -41.24 -50.85 -8.86
CA PRO A 69 -42.50 -50.85 -8.14
C PRO A 69 -43.03 -52.27 -8.02
N SER A 70 -43.21 -52.73 -6.79
CA SER A 70 -43.69 -54.07 -6.45
C SER A 70 -45.16 -54.22 -6.89
N SER A 71 -45.38 -54.51 -8.16
CA SER A 71 -46.65 -55.04 -8.65
C SER A 71 -46.33 -56.29 -9.46
N SER A 72 -46.83 -57.42 -9.00
CA SER A 72 -46.61 -58.76 -9.57
C SER A 72 -47.30 -58.97 -10.93
N SER A 73 -47.46 -57.91 -11.72
CA SER A 73 -48.03 -57.94 -13.08
C SER A 73 -47.53 -56.80 -13.98
N ALA A 74 -46.39 -56.17 -13.68
CA ALA A 74 -45.81 -55.15 -14.57
C ALA A 74 -45.28 -55.82 -15.85
N SER A 75 -45.77 -55.38 -17.01
CA SER A 75 -45.25 -55.84 -18.30
C SER A 75 -43.76 -55.48 -18.42
N SER A 76 -42.97 -56.32 -19.10
CA SER A 76 -41.56 -56.05 -19.40
C SER A 76 -41.36 -54.66 -20.05
N THR A 77 -42.36 -54.18 -20.79
CA THR A 77 -42.38 -52.85 -21.41
C THR A 77 -42.51 -51.69 -20.41
N ALA A 78 -43.25 -51.86 -19.31
CA ALA A 78 -43.42 -50.82 -18.29
C ALA A 78 -42.12 -50.60 -17.49
N ILE A 79 -41.42 -51.69 -17.17
CA ILE A 79 -40.10 -51.63 -16.49
C ILE A 79 -39.07 -50.95 -17.40
N ALA A 80 -39.07 -51.31 -18.70
CA ALA A 80 -38.17 -50.69 -19.67
C ALA A 80 -38.47 -49.19 -19.87
N THR A 81 -39.75 -48.79 -19.85
CA THR A 81 -40.19 -47.39 -19.93
C THR A 81 -39.77 -46.59 -18.69
N ALA A 82 -39.83 -47.18 -17.49
CA ALA A 82 -39.33 -46.55 -16.27
C ALA A 82 -37.79 -46.34 -16.27
N ARG A 83 -37.04 -47.28 -16.85
CA ARG A 83 -35.58 -47.14 -17.04
C ARG A 83 -35.26 -46.03 -18.05
N LEU A 84 -35.98 -45.98 -19.18
CA LEU A 84 -35.85 -44.90 -20.16
C LEU A 84 -36.12 -43.54 -19.53
N LYS A 85 -37.17 -43.43 -18.71
CA LYS A 85 -37.49 -42.20 -17.96
C LYS A 85 -36.30 -41.74 -17.09
N SER A 86 -35.75 -42.63 -16.26
CA SER A 86 -34.59 -42.30 -15.41
C SER A 86 -33.36 -41.89 -16.23
N ARG A 87 -33.12 -42.50 -17.39
CA ARG A 87 -32.00 -42.15 -18.29
C ARG A 87 -32.21 -40.80 -18.95
N VAL A 88 -33.43 -40.49 -19.37
CA VAL A 88 -33.81 -39.18 -19.94
C VAL A 88 -33.68 -38.08 -18.89
N GLU A 89 -34.08 -38.32 -17.64
CA GLU A 89 -33.89 -37.37 -16.54
C GLU A 89 -32.41 -37.05 -16.33
N GLN A 90 -31.57 -38.08 -16.20
CA GLN A 90 -30.13 -37.91 -16.03
C GLN A 90 -29.49 -37.20 -17.24
N ALA A 91 -29.97 -37.46 -18.46
CA ALA A 91 -29.51 -36.78 -19.66
C ALA A 91 -29.88 -35.29 -19.68
N VAL A 92 -31.09 -34.94 -19.24
CA VAL A 92 -31.55 -33.53 -19.19
C VAL A 92 -30.74 -32.73 -18.17
N PHE A 93 -30.44 -33.29 -17.00
CA PHE A 93 -29.71 -32.58 -15.95
C PHE A 93 -28.18 -32.62 -16.10
N TYR A 94 -27.63 -33.77 -16.51
CA TYR A 94 -26.18 -34.00 -16.54
C TYR A 94 -25.60 -34.09 -17.96
N GLY A 95 -26.42 -34.09 -19.02
CA GLY A 95 -25.95 -34.26 -20.40
C GLY A 95 -25.10 -33.09 -20.91
N ASP A 96 -25.48 -31.86 -20.59
CA ASP A 96 -24.81 -30.62 -21.04
C ASP A 96 -23.50 -30.32 -20.27
N ARG A 97 -23.20 -31.13 -19.25
CA ARG A 97 -22.01 -30.98 -18.44
C ARG A 97 -20.78 -31.51 -19.16
N SER A 98 -19.80 -30.62 -19.40
CA SER A 98 -18.53 -30.96 -20.05
C SER A 98 -17.65 -31.87 -19.20
N ASP A 99 -17.88 -31.89 -17.88
CA ASP A 99 -17.22 -32.75 -16.90
C ASP A 99 -17.92 -34.11 -16.73
N ASN A 100 -19.05 -34.39 -17.39
CA ASN A 100 -19.75 -35.66 -17.20
C ASN A 100 -19.12 -36.82 -18.02
N PRO A 101 -18.65 -37.90 -17.38
CA PRO A 101 -18.05 -39.04 -18.06
C PRO A 101 -19.03 -39.99 -18.76
N LEU A 102 -20.33 -39.90 -18.46
CA LEU A 102 -21.38 -40.79 -18.97
C LEU A 102 -21.92 -40.34 -20.34
N SER A 103 -22.12 -41.28 -21.25
CA SER A 103 -22.94 -41.08 -22.46
C SER A 103 -24.37 -41.54 -22.18
N PHE A 104 -25.33 -40.69 -22.52
CA PHE A 104 -26.75 -40.99 -22.40
C PHE A 104 -27.41 -41.32 -23.75
N ASP A 105 -26.62 -41.53 -24.80
CA ASP A 105 -27.13 -41.88 -26.12
C ASP A 105 -27.97 -43.17 -26.05
N LEU A 106 -29.13 -43.18 -26.71
CA LEU A 106 -29.99 -44.35 -26.75
C LEU A 106 -29.41 -45.39 -27.74
N SER A 107 -29.24 -46.63 -27.28
CA SER A 107 -28.86 -47.75 -28.16
C SER A 107 -29.96 -47.97 -29.21
N PRO A 108 -29.62 -48.34 -30.46
CA PRO A 108 -30.63 -48.60 -31.51
C PRO A 108 -31.63 -49.70 -31.16
N ASP A 109 -31.32 -50.58 -30.19
CA ASP A 109 -32.17 -51.68 -29.73
C ASP A 109 -32.88 -51.38 -28.38
N TYR A 110 -33.21 -50.11 -28.11
CA TYR A 110 -33.86 -49.75 -26.84
C TYR A 110 -35.27 -50.37 -26.69
N ARG A 111 -35.64 -50.75 -25.47
CA ARG A 111 -36.97 -51.28 -25.12
C ARG A 111 -37.74 -50.25 -24.29
N GLY A 112 -39.04 -50.10 -24.54
CA GLY A 112 -39.94 -49.18 -23.82
C GLY A 112 -40.47 -48.04 -24.69
N ASP A 113 -41.38 -47.24 -24.13
CA ASP A 113 -41.97 -46.09 -24.82
C ASP A 113 -41.23 -44.78 -24.45
N ALA A 114 -40.49 -44.23 -25.42
CA ALA A 114 -39.73 -43.00 -25.22
C ALA A 114 -40.63 -41.75 -25.10
N ALA A 115 -41.82 -41.76 -25.71
CA ALA A 115 -42.75 -40.64 -25.64
C ALA A 115 -43.40 -40.54 -24.26
N GLU A 116 -43.85 -41.67 -23.71
CA GLU A 116 -44.42 -41.75 -22.36
C GLU A 116 -43.37 -41.37 -21.29
N ALA A 117 -42.13 -41.85 -21.45
CA ALA A 117 -41.02 -41.47 -20.60
C ALA A 117 -40.77 -39.95 -20.64
N ALA A 118 -40.65 -39.35 -21.81
CA ALA A 118 -40.37 -37.91 -21.97
C ALA A 118 -41.50 -37.03 -21.41
N GLU A 119 -42.76 -37.43 -21.57
CA GLU A 119 -43.91 -36.71 -21.01
C GLU A 119 -43.89 -36.76 -19.47
N ALA A 120 -43.61 -37.93 -18.88
CA ALA A 120 -43.53 -38.09 -17.44
C ALA A 120 -42.40 -37.23 -16.82
N VAL A 121 -41.21 -37.20 -17.44
CA VAL A 121 -40.11 -36.31 -17.02
C VAL A 121 -40.52 -34.84 -17.09
N SER A 122 -41.17 -34.44 -18.19
CA SER A 122 -41.61 -33.07 -18.39
C SER A 122 -42.64 -32.63 -17.34
N GLN A 123 -43.61 -33.50 -17.00
CA GLN A 123 -44.59 -33.24 -15.95
C GLN A 123 -43.94 -33.13 -14.57
N GLU A 124 -42.94 -33.96 -14.27
CA GLU A 124 -42.22 -33.89 -12.99
C GLU A 124 -41.41 -32.60 -12.84
N ILE A 125 -40.70 -32.18 -13.89
CA ILE A 125 -39.96 -30.91 -13.93
C ILE A 125 -40.94 -29.75 -13.71
N LEU A 126 -42.08 -29.73 -14.41
CA LEU A 126 -43.11 -28.70 -14.25
C LEU A 126 -43.71 -28.69 -12.84
N SER A 127 -43.83 -29.85 -12.19
CA SER A 127 -44.36 -29.96 -10.82
C SER A 127 -43.34 -29.64 -9.72
N SER A 128 -42.07 -29.38 -10.07
CA SER A 128 -40.96 -29.10 -9.13
C SER A 128 -40.76 -30.16 -8.02
N SER A 129 -41.24 -31.38 -8.23
CA SER A 129 -41.20 -32.47 -7.26
C SER A 129 -40.00 -33.39 -7.52
N GLN A 130 -38.75 -32.91 -7.37
CA GLN A 130 -37.59 -33.76 -7.67
C GLN A 130 -36.47 -33.78 -6.60
N TYR A 131 -36.01 -35.00 -6.35
CA TYR A 131 -34.98 -35.43 -5.38
C TYR A 131 -33.56 -34.99 -5.77
N TYR A 132 -33.25 -34.90 -7.06
CA TYR A 132 -31.90 -34.56 -7.57
C TYR A 132 -31.47 -33.11 -7.30
N VAL A 133 -32.41 -32.16 -7.23
CA VAL A 133 -32.10 -30.75 -6.88
C VAL A 133 -31.61 -30.63 -5.43
N LEU A 134 -32.06 -31.51 -4.53
CA LEU A 134 -31.61 -31.55 -3.13
C LEU A 134 -30.26 -32.26 -2.98
N SER A 135 -29.97 -33.27 -3.80
CA SER A 135 -28.67 -33.98 -3.76
C SER A 135 -27.54 -33.13 -4.34
N GLU A 136 -27.78 -32.35 -5.40
CA GLU A 136 -26.78 -31.42 -5.96
C GLU A 136 -26.34 -30.35 -4.95
N ARG A 137 -27.28 -29.74 -4.23
CA ARG A 137 -26.97 -28.74 -3.19
C ARG A 137 -26.14 -29.34 -2.05
N ARG A 138 -26.38 -30.61 -1.71
CA ARG A 138 -25.63 -31.34 -0.68
C ARG A 138 -24.20 -31.66 -1.12
N LEU A 139 -24.02 -32.13 -2.35
CA LEU A 139 -22.71 -32.42 -2.96
C LEU A 139 -21.85 -31.15 -3.18
N GLN A 140 -22.47 -30.02 -3.54
CA GLN A 140 -21.75 -28.75 -3.68
C GLN A 140 -21.22 -28.23 -2.33
N ALA A 141 -22.01 -28.34 -1.26
CA ALA A 141 -21.55 -27.96 0.08
C ALA A 141 -20.37 -28.83 0.55
N GLU A 142 -20.41 -30.13 0.27
CA GLU A 142 -19.39 -31.10 0.67
C GLU A 142 -18.09 -31.00 -0.17
N THR A 143 -18.19 -30.61 -1.44
CA THR A 143 -17.01 -30.34 -2.28
C THR A 143 -16.32 -29.02 -1.91
N CYS A 144 -17.08 -28.00 -1.48
CA CYS A 144 -16.53 -26.75 -0.96
C CYS A 144 -15.75 -26.95 0.35
N THR A 145 -16.25 -27.77 1.28
CA THR A 145 -15.53 -28.09 2.52
C THR A 145 -14.29 -28.93 2.25
N ARG A 146 -14.34 -29.88 1.32
CA ARG A 146 -13.17 -30.71 0.97
C ARG A 146 -12.07 -29.94 0.24
N ARG A 147 -12.40 -29.00 -0.65
CA ARG A 147 -11.37 -28.13 -1.29
C ARG A 147 -10.60 -27.30 -0.27
N ARG A 148 -11.28 -26.80 0.76
CA ARG A 148 -10.64 -26.08 1.88
C ARG A 148 -9.68 -27.00 2.63
N LEU A 149 -10.13 -28.20 3.01
CA LEU A 149 -9.28 -29.19 3.69
C LEU A 149 -8.06 -29.64 2.86
N CYS A 150 -8.21 -29.80 1.54
CA CYS A 150 -7.07 -30.11 0.66
C CYS A 150 -6.06 -28.95 0.61
N GLN A 151 -6.55 -27.71 0.51
CA GLN A 151 -5.69 -26.52 0.52
C GLN A 151 -4.95 -26.35 1.85
N ASP A 152 -5.59 -26.72 2.96
CA ASP A 152 -4.96 -26.66 4.29
C ASP A 152 -3.95 -27.82 4.49
N ALA A 153 -4.24 -29.00 3.95
CA ALA A 153 -3.29 -30.12 3.92
C ALA A 153 -2.04 -29.81 3.08
N GLU A 154 -2.19 -29.11 1.94
CA GLU A 154 -1.07 -28.67 1.11
C GLU A 154 -0.16 -27.67 1.84
N LYS A 155 -0.74 -26.73 2.60
CA LYS A 155 0.01 -25.78 3.42
C LYS A 155 0.73 -26.47 4.58
N ALA A 156 0.05 -27.41 5.26
CA ALA A 156 0.65 -28.21 6.33
C ALA A 156 1.82 -29.07 5.81
N LYS A 157 1.66 -29.67 4.63
CA LYS A 157 2.73 -30.42 3.96
C LYS A 157 3.94 -29.52 3.64
N ALA A 158 3.70 -28.34 3.06
CA ALA A 158 4.78 -27.39 2.77
C ALA A 158 5.52 -26.93 4.05
N ALA A 159 4.81 -26.78 5.17
CA ALA A 159 5.41 -26.46 6.46
C ALA A 159 6.31 -27.60 6.98
N ILE A 160 5.84 -28.85 6.89
CA ILE A 160 6.60 -30.05 7.28
C ILE A 160 7.84 -30.23 6.40
N ASP A 161 7.69 -30.10 5.08
CA ASP A 161 8.79 -30.28 4.12
C ASP A 161 9.94 -29.30 4.39
N VAL A 162 9.63 -28.08 4.85
CA VAL A 162 10.64 -27.05 5.14
C VAL A 162 11.22 -27.19 6.54
N TRP A 163 10.43 -27.62 7.52
CA TRP A 163 10.95 -28.00 8.84
C TRP A 163 11.94 -29.17 8.74
N ASP A 164 11.60 -30.20 7.97
CA ASP A 164 12.49 -31.33 7.68
C ASP A 164 13.74 -30.90 6.89
N TYR A 165 13.63 -29.88 6.04
CA TYR A 165 14.78 -29.31 5.34
C TYR A 165 15.68 -28.48 6.26
N GLN A 166 15.10 -27.68 7.17
CA GLN A 166 15.83 -26.96 8.21
C GLN A 166 16.62 -27.90 9.11
N ASN A 167 16.01 -28.97 9.58
CA ASN A 167 16.69 -29.96 10.42
C ASN A 167 17.85 -30.63 9.67
N ARG A 168 17.66 -30.99 8.39
CA ARG A 168 18.73 -31.55 7.55
C ARG A 168 19.87 -30.59 7.27
N VAL A 169 19.59 -29.30 7.09
CA VAL A 169 20.64 -28.28 6.91
C VAL A 169 21.37 -28.02 8.23
N MET A 170 20.68 -27.99 9.36
CA MET A 170 21.28 -27.85 10.68
C MET A 170 22.18 -29.06 11.03
N GLU A 171 21.75 -30.28 10.71
CA GLU A 171 22.56 -31.50 10.82
C GLU A 171 23.83 -31.41 9.96
N ARG A 172 23.73 -30.90 8.72
CA ARG A 172 24.89 -30.70 7.84
C ARG A 172 25.82 -29.57 8.30
N GLN A 173 25.28 -28.51 8.90
CA GLN A 173 26.07 -27.40 9.49
C GLN A 173 26.92 -27.84 10.70
N LEU A 174 26.55 -28.94 11.36
CA LEU A 174 27.35 -29.56 12.43
C LEU A 174 28.45 -30.48 11.88
N GLU A 175 28.32 -30.97 10.65
CA GLU A 175 29.22 -31.95 10.03
C GLU A 175 30.26 -31.30 9.09
N ASP A 176 29.91 -30.23 8.35
CA ASP A 176 30.81 -29.53 7.41
C ASP A 176 30.79 -28.00 7.63
N GLY A 177 31.96 -27.36 7.58
CA GLY A 177 32.13 -25.91 7.77
C GLY A 177 31.28 -25.09 6.79
N ALA A 178 30.34 -24.32 7.34
CA ALA A 178 29.11 -23.87 6.67
C ALA A 178 29.24 -22.70 5.66
N ASP A 179 28.49 -22.79 4.55
CA ASP A 179 28.14 -21.67 3.67
C ASP A 179 27.03 -20.80 4.30
N GLN A 180 27.40 -19.62 4.77
CA GLN A 180 26.50 -18.68 5.45
C GLN A 180 25.33 -18.20 4.57
N GLN A 181 25.49 -18.19 3.25
CA GLN A 181 24.50 -17.68 2.30
C GLN A 181 23.28 -18.60 2.15
N GLU A 182 23.49 -19.92 2.19
CA GLU A 182 22.38 -20.88 2.12
C GLU A 182 21.51 -20.83 3.38
N GLY A 183 22.13 -20.61 4.54
CA GLY A 183 21.41 -20.39 5.81
C GLY A 183 20.51 -19.15 5.78
N ILE A 184 21.00 -18.04 5.22
CA ILE A 184 20.22 -16.79 5.07
C ILE A 184 19.03 -16.99 4.13
N ALA A 185 19.25 -17.55 2.94
CA ALA A 185 18.19 -17.78 1.95
C ALA A 185 17.08 -18.73 2.47
N LEU A 186 17.48 -19.71 3.28
CA LEU A 186 16.58 -20.67 3.89
C LEU A 186 15.77 -20.04 5.03
N HIS A 187 16.40 -19.19 5.83
CA HIS A 187 15.71 -18.39 6.85
C HIS A 187 14.67 -17.45 6.21
N GLU A 188 15.02 -16.74 5.14
CA GLU A 188 14.08 -15.87 4.41
C GLU A 188 12.87 -16.63 3.85
N ARG A 189 13.10 -17.82 3.28
CA ARG A 189 12.01 -18.69 2.78
C ARG A 189 11.10 -19.16 3.91
N TRP A 190 11.66 -19.46 5.07
CA TRP A 190 10.89 -19.84 6.26
C TRP A 190 10.03 -18.68 6.76
N GLU A 191 10.61 -17.49 6.94
CA GLU A 191 9.86 -16.29 7.33
C GLU A 191 8.72 -15.98 6.33
N ALA A 192 8.95 -16.15 5.03
CA ALA A 192 7.90 -15.95 4.01
C ALA A 192 6.75 -16.97 4.07
N MET A 193 6.97 -18.16 4.65
CA MET A 193 5.95 -19.20 4.74
C MET A 193 5.13 -19.16 6.03
N LYS A 194 5.68 -18.65 7.15
CA LYS A 194 4.93 -18.60 8.42
C LYS A 194 3.55 -17.92 8.28
N PRO A 195 3.41 -16.74 7.63
CA PRO A 195 2.09 -16.12 7.47
C PRO A 195 1.15 -16.94 6.59
N ARG A 196 1.68 -17.73 5.63
CA ARG A 196 0.88 -18.55 4.71
C ARG A 196 0.29 -19.78 5.39
N VAL A 197 0.92 -20.26 6.46
CA VAL A 197 0.46 -21.40 7.26
C VAL A 197 -0.46 -20.94 8.39
N ILE A 198 -0.12 -19.83 9.06
CA ILE A 198 -0.85 -19.37 10.24
C ILE A 198 -2.16 -18.66 9.87
N ARG A 199 -2.18 -17.74 8.89
CA ARG A 199 -3.38 -16.96 8.55
C ARG A 199 -4.60 -17.82 8.19
N PRO A 200 -4.47 -18.94 7.45
CA PRO A 200 -5.59 -19.82 7.15
C PRO A 200 -6.21 -20.51 8.35
N LEU A 201 -5.48 -20.72 9.46
CA LEU A 201 -6.04 -21.32 10.67
C LEU A 201 -7.19 -20.49 11.25
N VAL A 202 -7.13 -19.16 11.09
CA VAL A 202 -8.22 -18.25 11.48
C VAL A 202 -9.48 -18.51 10.67
N SER A 203 -9.35 -18.84 9.38
CA SER A 203 -10.51 -19.16 8.52
C SER A 203 -11.20 -20.49 8.86
N ILE A 204 -10.54 -21.33 9.67
CA ILE A 204 -11.04 -22.63 10.18
C ILE A 204 -11.51 -22.49 11.64
N ASP A 205 -11.64 -21.26 12.16
CA ASP A 205 -12.05 -20.97 13.54
C ASP A 205 -11.08 -21.52 14.61
N ARG A 206 -9.81 -21.74 14.24
CA ARG A 206 -8.74 -22.18 15.15
C ARG A 206 -7.86 -20.99 15.52
N ILE A 207 -8.44 -20.06 16.27
CA ILE A 207 -7.81 -18.79 16.65
C ILE A 207 -6.67 -19.02 17.67
N GLU A 208 -6.90 -19.74 18.76
CA GLU A 208 -5.88 -19.96 19.81
C GLU A 208 -4.62 -20.70 19.30
N PRO A 209 -4.72 -21.79 18.51
CA PRO A 209 -3.54 -22.42 17.94
C PRO A 209 -2.77 -21.53 16.96
N ALA A 210 -3.46 -20.60 16.28
CA ALA A 210 -2.79 -19.63 15.41
C ALA A 210 -1.93 -18.64 16.23
N TYR A 211 -2.43 -18.20 17.40
CA TYR A 211 -1.66 -17.38 18.34
C TYR A 211 -0.49 -18.16 18.95
N GLU A 212 -0.70 -19.38 19.43
CA GLU A 212 0.36 -20.22 20.00
C GLU A 212 1.50 -20.47 19.00
N LEU A 213 1.16 -20.77 17.74
CA LEU A 213 2.13 -21.03 16.69
C LEU A 213 2.92 -19.76 16.34
N ALA A 214 2.24 -18.60 16.26
CA ALA A 214 2.89 -17.33 15.98
C ALA A 214 3.78 -16.86 17.15
N GLU A 215 3.37 -17.08 18.40
CA GLU A 215 4.18 -16.83 19.59
C GLU A 215 5.42 -17.72 19.67
N HIS A 216 5.25 -19.02 19.41
CA HIS A 216 6.34 -19.99 19.45
C HIS A 216 7.43 -19.67 18.42
N HIS A 217 7.03 -19.28 17.21
CA HIS A 217 7.95 -18.94 16.13
C HIS A 217 8.35 -17.45 16.06
N ARG A 218 7.92 -16.65 17.04
CA ARG A 218 8.16 -15.19 17.13
C ARG A 218 7.85 -14.45 15.83
N ASP A 219 6.78 -14.86 15.14
CA ASP A 219 6.32 -14.20 13.91
C ASP A 219 5.47 -12.98 14.29
N PHE A 220 6.16 -11.89 14.64
CA PHE A 220 5.53 -10.64 15.06
C PHE A 220 4.61 -10.03 13.98
N PRO A 221 4.95 -10.03 12.67
CA PRO A 221 4.03 -9.55 11.63
C PRO A 221 2.70 -10.30 11.61
N THR A 222 2.73 -11.62 11.79
CA THR A 222 1.52 -12.43 11.85
C THR A 222 0.76 -12.22 13.15
N LEU A 223 1.44 -12.06 14.30
CA LEU A 223 0.78 -11.71 15.57
C LEU A 223 0.05 -10.36 15.51
N VAL A 224 0.68 -9.34 14.93
CA VAL A 224 0.06 -8.02 14.73
C VAL A 224 -1.17 -8.16 13.83
N TRP A 225 -1.05 -8.89 12.72
CA TRP A 225 -2.19 -9.15 11.83
C TRP A 225 -3.34 -9.87 12.56
N LEU A 226 -3.04 -10.91 13.35
CA LEU A 226 -4.04 -11.64 14.13
C LEU A 226 -4.77 -10.72 15.12
N CYS A 227 -4.06 -9.82 15.78
CA CYS A 227 -4.65 -8.87 16.70
C CYS A 227 -5.59 -7.84 16.04
N HIS A 228 -5.38 -7.49 14.77
CA HIS A 228 -6.23 -6.53 14.05
C HIS A 228 -7.32 -7.18 13.20
N ASP A 229 -7.37 -8.52 13.13
CA ASP A 229 -8.39 -9.25 12.37
C ASP A 229 -9.76 -9.23 13.07
N ALA A 230 -10.81 -9.01 12.29
CA ALA A 230 -12.18 -8.86 12.79
C ALA A 230 -12.77 -10.16 13.35
N VAL A 231 -12.25 -11.33 12.96
CA VAL A 231 -12.72 -12.65 13.41
C VAL A 231 -12.01 -13.09 14.69
N ALA A 232 -10.76 -12.66 14.91
CA ALA A 232 -9.93 -13.06 16.04
C ALA A 232 -10.25 -12.35 17.38
N GLY A 233 -10.98 -11.23 17.35
CA GLY A 233 -11.79 -10.70 18.47
C GLY A 233 -11.12 -10.27 19.78
N ALA A 234 -9.82 -10.52 20.01
CA ALA A 234 -9.13 -10.28 21.28
C ALA A 234 -7.88 -9.38 21.16
N GLY A 235 -7.84 -8.54 20.12
CA GLY A 235 -6.65 -7.80 19.70
C GLY A 235 -6.03 -6.88 20.75
N ALA A 236 -6.80 -5.91 21.27
CA ALA A 236 -6.22 -4.79 22.02
C ALA A 236 -5.55 -5.22 23.34
N ALA A 237 -6.17 -6.10 24.12
CA ALA A 237 -5.60 -6.58 25.39
C ALA A 237 -4.37 -7.47 25.17
N ARG A 238 -4.37 -8.28 24.10
CA ARG A 238 -3.22 -9.12 23.74
C ARG A 238 -2.05 -8.30 23.21
N LEU A 239 -2.31 -7.25 22.43
CA LEU A 239 -1.29 -6.31 21.96
C LEU A 239 -0.51 -5.71 23.14
N GLN A 240 -1.20 -5.27 24.18
CA GLN A 240 -0.56 -4.72 25.38
C GLN A 240 0.35 -5.76 26.05
N GLY A 241 -0.16 -6.97 26.26
CA GLY A 241 0.61 -8.08 26.84
C GLY A 241 1.84 -8.47 25.99
N TYR A 242 1.74 -8.38 24.65
CA TYR A 242 2.87 -8.64 23.76
C TYR A 242 3.91 -7.52 23.74
N ILE A 243 3.48 -6.26 23.85
CA ILE A 243 4.41 -5.14 24.03
C ILE A 243 5.19 -5.31 25.33
N GLU A 244 4.53 -5.73 26.42
CA GLU A 244 5.20 -5.97 27.71
C GLU A 244 6.11 -7.21 27.70
N LYS A 245 5.70 -8.28 27.01
CA LYS A 245 6.44 -9.56 26.95
C LYS A 245 7.64 -9.53 26.01
N PHE A 246 7.49 -8.92 24.83
CA PHE A 246 8.49 -8.94 23.75
C PHE A 246 9.19 -7.59 23.54
N GLY A 247 8.65 -6.49 24.09
CA GLY A 247 9.30 -5.19 24.08
C GLY A 247 9.48 -4.61 22.67
N GLU A 248 10.71 -4.18 22.37
CA GLU A 248 11.07 -3.43 21.17
C GLU A 248 10.84 -4.23 19.87
N GLU A 249 11.18 -5.52 19.85
CA GLU A 249 11.10 -6.37 18.66
C GLU A 249 9.65 -6.47 18.13
N PHE A 250 8.68 -6.57 19.04
CA PHE A 250 7.26 -6.60 18.68
C PHE A 250 6.70 -5.20 18.40
N ALA A 251 7.04 -4.22 19.26
CA ALA A 251 6.53 -2.86 19.14
C ALA A 251 6.91 -2.21 17.80
N PHE A 252 8.14 -2.41 17.32
CA PHE A 252 8.60 -1.82 16.06
C PHE A 252 7.86 -2.40 14.85
N VAL A 253 7.59 -3.71 14.85
CA VAL A 253 6.80 -4.35 13.80
C VAL A 253 5.34 -3.87 13.84
N LEU A 254 4.77 -3.68 15.02
CA LEU A 254 3.44 -3.10 15.21
C LEU A 254 3.37 -1.66 14.67
N TYR A 255 4.38 -0.83 14.97
CA TYR A 255 4.43 0.55 14.51
C TYR A 255 4.62 0.66 12.99
N GLN A 256 5.47 -0.20 12.42
CA GLN A 256 5.61 -0.31 10.96
C GLN A 256 4.27 -0.69 10.31
N TRP A 257 3.54 -1.65 10.89
CA TRP A 257 2.22 -2.02 10.41
C TRP A 257 1.23 -0.85 10.48
N TYR A 258 1.22 -0.05 11.55
CA TYR A 258 0.36 1.14 11.62
C TYR A 258 0.70 2.16 10.52
N ILE A 259 1.97 2.33 10.17
CA ILE A 259 2.39 3.20 9.07
C ILE A 259 1.91 2.65 7.73
N ASP A 260 2.12 1.35 7.48
CA ASP A 260 1.70 0.69 6.24
C ASP A 260 0.17 0.75 6.03
N GLN A 261 -0.60 0.59 7.11
CA GLN A 261 -2.06 0.71 7.09
C GLN A 261 -2.57 2.15 7.15
N ARG A 262 -1.68 3.16 7.18
CA ARG A 262 -2.01 4.60 7.34
C ARG A 262 -2.80 4.92 8.61
N GLN A 263 -2.66 4.11 9.66
CA GLN A 263 -3.30 4.29 10.96
C GLN A 263 -2.43 5.12 11.91
N PHE A 264 -2.06 6.33 11.48
CA PHE A 264 -1.16 7.21 12.24
C PHE A 264 -1.74 7.64 13.60
N HIS A 265 -3.06 7.81 13.69
CA HIS A 265 -3.71 8.15 14.95
C HIS A 265 -3.49 7.05 16.01
N ALA A 266 -3.59 5.77 15.62
CA ALA A 266 -3.39 4.66 16.54
C ALA A 266 -1.93 4.59 17.04
N LEU A 267 -0.96 4.93 16.18
CA LEU A 267 0.45 5.02 16.54
C LEU A 267 0.72 6.18 17.53
N LEU A 268 0.12 7.35 17.30
CA LEU A 268 0.39 8.56 18.08
C LEU A 268 -0.43 8.65 19.39
N THR A 269 -1.51 7.88 19.52
CA THR A 269 -2.37 7.87 20.73
C THR A 269 -2.01 6.72 21.68
N GLN A 270 -0.81 6.15 21.56
CA GLN A 270 -0.35 5.11 22.47
C GLN A 270 -0.21 5.65 23.90
N ASP A 271 -0.35 4.77 24.89
CA ASP A 271 -0.20 5.13 26.30
C ASP A 271 1.17 5.78 26.57
N GLU A 272 1.20 6.75 27.48
CA GLU A 272 2.43 7.50 27.83
C GLU A 272 3.60 6.57 28.23
N VAL A 273 3.28 5.40 28.78
CA VAL A 273 4.24 4.35 29.17
C VAL A 273 5.05 3.85 27.97
N TYR A 274 4.41 3.74 26.80
CA TYR A 274 5.05 3.28 25.57
C TYR A 274 5.69 4.42 24.75
N GLY A 275 5.55 5.67 25.19
CA GLY A 275 6.13 6.83 24.52
C GLY A 275 7.65 6.74 24.36
N ALA A 276 8.35 6.07 25.28
CA ALA A 276 9.78 5.80 25.15
C ALA A 276 10.10 4.83 24.00
N LEU A 277 9.27 3.79 23.80
CA LEU A 277 9.41 2.83 22.70
C LEU A 277 9.13 3.50 21.35
N VAL A 278 8.07 4.32 21.28
CA VAL A 278 7.75 5.10 20.07
C VAL A 278 8.90 6.06 19.74
N THR A 279 9.50 6.71 20.74
CA THR A 279 10.64 7.59 20.51
C THR A 279 11.86 6.82 20.01
N LYS A 280 12.11 5.61 20.55
CA LYS A 280 13.20 4.75 20.06
C LYS A 280 12.95 4.32 18.62
N PHE A 281 11.73 3.94 18.27
CA PHE A 281 11.35 3.57 16.90
C PHE A 281 11.67 4.68 15.89
N PHE A 282 11.32 5.93 16.18
CA PHE A 282 11.65 7.04 15.27
C PHE A 282 13.15 7.37 15.18
N ARG A 283 13.98 6.83 16.08
CA ARG A 283 15.42 7.13 16.19
C ARG A 283 16.33 5.99 15.79
N ASP A 284 15.83 4.76 15.79
CA ASP A 284 16.62 3.58 15.53
C ASP A 284 16.92 3.47 14.03
N PRO A 285 18.20 3.50 13.60
CA PRO A 285 18.56 3.33 12.20
C PRO A 285 18.40 1.88 11.70
N SER A 286 18.19 0.90 12.59
CA SER A 286 18.13 -0.53 12.26
C SER A 286 16.77 -1.00 11.73
N THR A 287 15.70 -0.23 11.94
CA THR A 287 14.33 -0.53 11.47
C THR A 287 14.06 -0.10 10.02
N GLY A 288 15.08 0.36 9.30
CA GLY A 288 14.97 0.67 7.87
C GLY A 288 15.71 1.94 7.46
N GLY A 289 17.04 1.84 7.32
CA GLY A 289 17.85 2.65 6.41
C GLY A 289 18.10 4.12 6.76
N LYS A 290 19.34 4.38 7.18
CA LYS A 290 20.04 5.68 7.41
C LYS A 290 19.79 6.36 8.77
N ALA A 291 20.87 6.97 9.27
CA ALA A 291 21.04 7.60 10.58
C ALA A 291 20.29 8.94 10.76
N THR A 292 19.17 9.13 10.06
CA THR A 292 18.30 10.31 10.14
C THR A 292 16.96 9.83 10.67
N ALA A 293 16.30 10.58 11.56
CA ALA A 293 15.04 10.18 12.18
C ALA A 293 14.07 9.60 11.13
N GLN A 294 13.64 8.35 11.33
CA GLN A 294 12.73 7.67 10.41
C GLN A 294 11.40 8.41 10.45
N TYR A 295 10.88 8.83 9.30
CA TYR A 295 9.62 9.59 9.19
C TYR A 295 9.60 10.89 10.02
N PRO A 296 10.41 11.91 9.66
CA PRO A 296 10.46 13.16 10.40
C PRO A 296 9.07 13.82 10.45
N GLU A 297 8.21 13.59 9.44
CA GLU A 297 6.81 14.05 9.36
C GLU A 297 5.90 13.58 10.50
N LEU A 298 6.21 12.44 11.11
CA LEU A 298 5.45 11.87 12.23
C LEU A 298 6.16 12.09 13.57
N ALA A 299 7.49 12.02 13.57
CA ALA A 299 8.31 12.14 14.76
C ALA A 299 8.08 13.46 15.50
N TRP A 300 7.96 14.59 14.78
CA TRP A 300 7.76 15.90 15.42
C TRP A 300 6.44 15.98 16.19
N ILE A 301 5.38 15.30 15.75
CA ILE A 301 4.08 15.29 16.41
C ILE A 301 4.20 14.56 17.76
N HIS A 302 4.84 13.40 17.74
CA HIS A 302 5.13 12.61 18.94
C HIS A 302 6.03 13.37 19.90
N ASP A 303 7.10 14.00 19.41
CA ASP A 303 8.04 14.76 20.25
C ASP A 303 7.37 15.97 20.91
N ILE A 304 6.42 16.65 20.23
CA ILE A 304 5.62 17.71 20.86
C ILE A 304 4.74 17.15 21.97
N ALA A 305 4.05 16.02 21.73
CA ALA A 305 3.22 15.37 22.74
C ALA A 305 4.03 14.97 23.98
N CYS A 306 5.25 14.44 23.78
CA CYS A 306 6.18 14.10 24.86
C CYS A 306 6.92 15.29 25.47
N LYS A 307 6.56 16.54 25.13
CA LYS A 307 7.22 17.79 25.61
C LYS A 307 8.72 17.87 25.27
N ARG A 308 9.14 17.16 24.22
CA ARG A 308 10.51 17.12 23.69
C ARG A 308 10.71 18.16 22.58
N TYR A 309 10.42 19.42 22.90
CA TYR A 309 10.38 20.49 21.90
C TYR A 309 11.70 20.72 21.13
N GLY A 310 12.85 20.36 21.72
CA GLY A 310 14.13 20.45 21.03
C GLY A 310 14.26 19.44 19.89
N ASP A 311 13.88 18.19 20.16
CA ASP A 311 13.90 17.11 19.17
C ASP A 311 12.86 17.38 18.07
N ALA A 312 11.67 17.87 18.45
CA ALA A 312 10.65 18.29 17.50
C ALA A 312 11.12 19.40 16.56
N ALA A 313 11.88 20.39 17.06
CA ALA A 313 12.42 21.46 16.23
C ALA A 313 13.45 20.96 15.21
N GLU A 314 14.29 19.99 15.60
CA GLU A 314 15.24 19.34 14.69
C GLU A 314 14.52 18.50 13.62
N ALA A 315 13.49 17.74 14.01
CA ALA A 315 12.67 16.98 13.07
C ALA A 315 11.95 17.90 12.07
N LEU A 316 11.37 19.03 12.53
CA LEU A 316 10.69 20.00 11.67
C LEU A 316 11.64 20.69 10.68
N LEU A 317 12.90 20.95 11.07
CA LEU A 317 13.93 21.43 10.14
C LEU A 317 14.18 20.41 9.02
N ALA A 318 14.28 19.12 9.37
CA ALA A 318 14.44 18.07 8.37
C ALA A 318 13.22 17.96 7.43
N VAL A 319 11.99 18.06 7.95
CA VAL A 319 10.78 18.05 7.11
C VAL A 319 10.76 19.25 6.16
N ASN A 320 11.19 20.43 6.60
CA ASN A 320 11.16 21.65 5.78
C ASN A 320 12.02 21.53 4.51
N GLY A 321 13.17 20.87 4.59
CA GLY A 321 14.09 20.69 3.46
C GLY A 321 13.46 19.97 2.26
N ASP A 322 12.58 19.01 2.50
CA ASP A 322 11.96 18.18 1.44
C ASP A 322 10.71 18.81 0.79
N ARG A 323 10.20 19.94 1.30
CA ARG A 323 8.95 20.55 0.80
C ARG A 323 9.19 21.53 -0.34
N ALA A 324 8.30 21.51 -1.34
CA ALA A 324 8.32 22.48 -2.44
C ALA A 324 7.33 23.65 -2.26
N GLU A 325 6.24 23.44 -1.50
CA GLU A 325 5.19 24.44 -1.34
C GLU A 325 5.54 25.45 -0.23
N ARG A 326 5.49 26.73 -0.56
CA ARG A 326 5.85 27.82 0.36
C ARG A 326 4.95 27.91 1.58
N SER A 327 3.64 27.67 1.43
CA SER A 327 2.67 27.71 2.53
C SER A 327 2.99 26.64 3.59
N GLN A 328 3.38 25.44 3.16
CA GLN A 328 3.77 24.33 4.02
C GLN A 328 5.10 24.64 4.71
N LYS A 329 6.09 25.16 3.99
CA LYS A 329 7.36 25.61 4.59
C LYS A 329 7.11 26.66 5.69
N GLN A 330 6.23 27.63 5.44
CA GLN A 330 5.89 28.65 6.42
C GLN A 330 5.27 28.06 7.68
N LEU A 331 4.30 27.15 7.52
CA LEU A 331 3.66 26.47 8.63
C LEU A 331 4.70 25.68 9.45
N ILE A 332 5.49 24.82 8.80
CA ILE A 332 6.46 23.94 9.44
C ILE A 332 7.53 24.74 10.17
N SER A 333 8.12 25.75 9.52
CA SER A 333 9.14 26.60 10.14
C SER A 333 8.57 27.45 11.28
N SER A 334 7.30 27.87 11.21
CA SER A 334 6.65 28.60 12.31
C SER A 334 6.44 27.72 13.54
N ILE A 335 5.97 26.48 13.35
CA ILE A 335 5.82 25.48 14.42
C ILE A 335 7.21 25.13 14.97
N GLY A 336 8.21 24.96 14.10
CA GLY A 336 9.59 24.69 14.47
C GLY A 336 10.18 25.80 15.34
N LYS A 337 10.00 27.07 14.94
CA LYS A 337 10.46 28.24 15.71
C LYS A 337 9.79 28.29 17.08
N LEU A 338 8.49 28.04 17.16
CA LEU A 338 7.77 27.98 18.43
C LEU A 338 8.31 26.85 19.32
N ALA A 339 8.56 25.66 18.76
CA ALA A 339 9.15 24.54 19.49
C ALA A 339 10.58 24.86 19.98
N ALA A 340 11.42 25.48 19.14
CA ALA A 340 12.76 25.91 19.51
C ALA A 340 12.74 26.95 20.64
N VAL A 341 11.86 27.94 20.56
CA VAL A 341 11.66 28.95 21.62
C VAL A 341 11.16 28.30 22.92
N ALA A 342 10.20 27.37 22.84
CA ALA A 342 9.71 26.64 24.01
C ALA A 342 10.84 25.81 24.67
N ASN A 343 11.68 25.15 23.87
CA ASN A 343 12.82 24.39 24.36
C ASN A 343 13.86 25.27 25.08
N ILE A 344 14.11 26.48 24.55
CA ILE A 344 14.99 27.46 25.19
C ILE A 344 14.39 27.94 26.52
N LYS A 345 13.09 28.23 26.57
CA LYS A 345 12.40 28.64 27.80
C LYS A 345 12.47 27.57 28.90
N ILE A 346 12.35 26.29 28.53
CA ILE A 346 12.33 25.18 29.51
C ILE A 346 13.73 24.78 29.97
N LYS A 347 14.66 24.59 29.04
CA LYS A 347 15.99 24.03 29.33
C LYS A 347 17.10 25.11 29.40
N GLY A 348 16.79 26.39 29.21
CA GLY A 348 17.74 27.52 29.16
C GLY A 348 18.38 27.79 27.79
N ASP A 349 19.43 28.60 27.76
CA ASP A 349 20.19 28.90 26.53
C ASP A 349 21.29 27.85 26.28
N SER A 350 21.47 27.39 25.05
CA SER A 350 22.68 26.63 24.61
C SER A 350 23.06 27.07 23.21
N SER A 351 24.34 26.99 22.86
CA SER A 351 24.85 27.28 21.52
C SER A 351 24.11 26.46 20.45
N GLN A 352 23.91 25.16 20.66
CA GLN A 352 23.18 24.31 19.70
C GLN A 352 21.72 24.74 19.51
N ARG A 353 21.03 25.09 20.61
CA ARG A 353 19.63 25.54 20.55
C ARG A 353 19.48 26.89 19.85
N LYS A 354 20.43 27.80 20.07
CA LYS A 354 20.48 29.07 19.36
C LYS A 354 20.72 28.86 17.87
N LYS A 355 21.59 27.93 17.48
CA LYS A 355 21.79 27.58 16.06
C LYS A 355 20.51 27.09 15.39
N ILE A 356 19.78 26.17 16.03
CA ILE A 356 18.49 25.66 15.52
C ILE A 356 17.48 26.79 15.40
N LEU A 357 17.37 27.65 16.42
CA LEU A 357 16.47 28.79 16.39
C LEU A 357 16.83 29.76 15.26
N ILE A 358 18.11 30.08 15.07
CA ILE A 358 18.59 30.97 14.02
C ILE A 358 18.29 30.38 12.64
N ALA A 359 18.56 29.09 12.42
CA ALA A 359 18.24 28.43 11.16
C ALA A 359 16.74 28.51 10.82
N LEU A 360 15.87 28.22 11.81
CA LEU A 360 14.42 28.36 11.63
C LEU A 360 13.97 29.81 11.41
N ASP A 361 14.65 30.76 12.03
CA ASP A 361 14.39 32.18 11.86
C ASP A 361 14.76 32.63 10.45
N ASP A 362 15.97 32.31 9.98
CA ASP A 362 16.48 32.61 8.65
C ASP A 362 15.57 32.00 7.55
N GLU A 363 15.02 30.79 7.75
CA GLU A 363 14.04 30.17 6.86
C GLU A 363 12.74 30.98 6.77
N LEU A 364 12.18 31.41 7.91
CA LEU A 364 10.98 32.24 7.93
C LEU A 364 11.22 33.61 7.31
N ASP A 365 12.42 34.14 7.51
CA ASP A 365 12.91 35.38 6.93
C ASP A 365 13.00 35.31 5.40
N LEU A 366 13.44 34.19 4.84
CA LEU A 366 13.44 33.93 3.40
C LEU A 366 12.01 33.86 2.85
N ILE A 367 11.09 33.19 3.57
CA ILE A 367 9.67 33.13 3.19
C ILE A 367 9.04 34.51 3.22
N ALA A 368 9.35 35.34 4.22
CA ALA A 368 8.84 36.70 4.33
C ALA A 368 9.30 37.58 3.15
N VAL A 369 10.56 37.45 2.71
CA VAL A 369 11.07 38.12 1.51
C VAL A 369 10.31 37.65 0.27
N GLN A 370 10.05 36.35 0.14
CA GLN A 370 9.27 35.82 -0.99
C GLN A 370 7.81 36.28 -0.97
N ASP A 371 7.20 36.43 0.20
CA ASP A 371 5.84 36.98 0.33
C ASP A 371 5.81 38.46 -0.08
N ALA A 372 6.74 39.28 0.41
CA ALA A 372 6.86 40.67 0.00
C ALA A 372 7.10 40.81 -1.51
N LEU A 373 7.92 39.92 -2.08
CA LEU A 373 8.15 39.86 -3.51
C LEU A 373 6.89 39.48 -4.28
N ARG A 374 6.14 38.46 -3.84
CA ARG A 374 4.88 38.06 -4.46
C ARG A 374 3.88 39.22 -4.44
N ASP A 375 3.75 39.89 -3.31
CA ASP A 375 2.81 41.00 -3.15
C ASP A 375 3.23 42.18 -4.03
N SER A 376 4.53 42.46 -4.16
CA SER A 376 5.07 43.44 -5.11
C SER A 376 4.74 43.08 -6.57
N LEU A 377 4.95 41.83 -6.98
CA LEU A 377 4.63 41.33 -8.32
C LEU A 377 3.14 41.44 -8.67
N LEU A 378 2.27 41.30 -7.68
CA LEU A 378 0.81 41.34 -7.83
C LEU A 378 0.19 42.74 -7.59
N SER A 379 0.97 43.68 -7.04
CA SER A 379 0.50 45.04 -6.73
C SER A 379 0.09 45.84 -7.97
N VAL A 380 0.69 45.52 -9.13
CA VAL A 380 0.43 46.23 -10.38
C VAL A 380 -0.89 45.75 -10.98
N THR A 381 -1.92 46.60 -10.85
CA THR A 381 -3.22 46.33 -11.45
C THR A 381 -3.20 46.67 -12.95
N PRO A 382 -3.50 45.72 -13.86
CA PRO A 382 -3.56 46.02 -15.28
C PRO A 382 -4.72 47.00 -15.56
N PRO A 383 -4.60 47.85 -16.60
CA PRO A 383 -5.68 48.77 -16.95
C PRO A 383 -6.93 47.98 -17.35
N ILE A 384 -8.12 48.50 -16.99
CA ILE A 384 -9.45 47.82 -17.06
C ILE A 384 -9.77 47.20 -18.45
N ARG A 385 -9.13 47.66 -19.52
CA ARG A 385 -9.34 47.19 -20.91
C ARG A 385 -8.24 46.26 -21.44
N SER A 386 -7.29 45.88 -20.59
CA SER A 386 -6.18 45.00 -20.95
C SER A 386 -6.52 43.54 -20.67
N THR A 387 -6.08 42.64 -21.55
CA THR A 387 -6.09 41.19 -21.31
C THR A 387 -4.84 40.71 -20.57
N GLN A 388 -3.95 41.63 -20.18
CA GLN A 388 -2.69 41.29 -19.52
C GLN A 388 -2.93 40.83 -18.09
N THR A 389 -2.17 39.83 -17.68
CA THR A 389 -2.08 39.42 -16.28
C THR A 389 -1.37 40.51 -15.44
N PRO A 390 -1.62 40.61 -14.12
CA PRO A 390 -0.89 41.54 -13.24
C PRO A 390 0.64 41.40 -13.38
N LEU A 391 1.12 40.16 -13.55
CA LEU A 391 2.53 39.87 -13.76
C LEU A 391 3.06 40.44 -15.09
N GLU A 392 2.31 40.34 -16.18
CA GLU A 392 2.71 40.93 -17.47
C GLU A 392 2.78 42.47 -17.40
N ALA A 393 1.84 43.08 -16.69
CA ALA A 393 1.86 44.52 -16.44
C ALA A 393 3.07 44.93 -15.59
N PHE A 394 3.37 44.17 -14.53
CA PHE A 394 4.57 44.36 -13.71
C PHE A 394 5.84 44.27 -14.56
N VAL A 395 5.95 43.21 -15.37
CA VAL A 395 7.10 42.93 -16.24
C VAL A 395 7.33 44.08 -17.23
N ALA A 396 6.26 44.65 -17.79
CA ALA A 396 6.36 45.78 -18.71
C ALA A 396 6.88 47.06 -18.02
N ALA A 397 6.54 47.26 -16.74
CA ALA A 397 6.88 48.46 -15.99
C ALA A 397 8.27 48.40 -15.31
N HIS A 398 8.70 47.21 -14.86
CA HIS A 398 9.88 47.04 -14.00
C HIS A 398 11.06 46.31 -14.65
N LEU A 399 10.99 45.91 -15.93
CA LEU A 399 12.11 45.28 -16.66
C LEU A 399 12.51 46.09 -17.89
N THR A 400 12.51 47.42 -17.78
CA THR A 400 12.82 48.31 -18.91
C THR A 400 14.27 48.21 -19.37
N ASN A 401 15.19 47.87 -18.46
CA ASN A 401 16.62 47.74 -18.75
C ASN A 401 17.00 46.41 -19.42
N LEU A 402 16.07 45.44 -19.52
CA LEU A 402 16.32 44.11 -20.09
C LEU A 402 15.77 43.94 -21.52
N ARG A 403 15.41 45.02 -22.21
CA ARG A 403 14.90 44.96 -23.59
C ARG A 403 15.85 44.25 -24.56
N ASP A 404 17.14 44.49 -24.44
CA ASP A 404 18.17 43.91 -25.30
C ASP A 404 18.67 42.53 -24.82
N ARG A 405 18.09 42.00 -23.73
CA ARG A 405 18.51 40.74 -23.09
C ARG A 405 17.32 39.81 -22.88
N PRO A 406 16.81 39.17 -23.95
CA PRO A 406 15.59 38.36 -23.89
C PRO A 406 15.72 37.14 -22.96
N ALA A 407 16.90 36.53 -22.86
CA ALA A 407 17.13 35.38 -21.99
C ALA A 407 16.91 35.70 -20.50
N PHE A 408 17.45 36.83 -20.01
CA PHE A 408 17.23 37.25 -18.61
C PHE A 408 15.78 37.65 -18.35
N ARG A 409 15.11 38.23 -19.34
CA ARG A 409 13.68 38.54 -19.25
C ARG A 409 12.85 37.27 -19.14
N GLN A 410 13.14 36.24 -19.94
CA GLN A 410 12.47 34.95 -19.86
C GLN A 410 12.70 34.27 -18.52
N LEU A 411 13.94 34.27 -18.03
CA LEU A 411 14.28 33.72 -16.71
C LEU A 411 13.52 34.43 -15.57
N PHE A 412 13.49 35.76 -15.58
CA PHE A 412 12.70 36.52 -14.60
C PHE A 412 11.22 36.12 -14.65
N VAL A 413 10.63 36.06 -15.86
CA VAL A 413 9.20 35.72 -16.02
C VAL A 413 8.92 34.31 -15.51
N SER A 414 9.77 33.31 -15.82
CA SER A 414 9.57 31.95 -15.33
C SER A 414 9.66 31.86 -13.81
N LEU A 415 10.61 32.57 -13.20
CA LEU A 415 10.76 32.57 -11.74
C LEU A 415 9.63 33.34 -11.05
N ALA A 416 9.22 34.48 -11.59
CA ALA A 416 8.10 35.26 -11.07
C ALA A 416 6.76 34.49 -11.14
N GLN A 417 6.55 33.69 -12.19
CA GLN A 417 5.40 32.79 -12.28
C GLN A 417 5.39 31.75 -11.15
N ARG A 418 6.55 31.15 -10.82
CA ARG A 418 6.70 30.21 -9.71
C ARG A 418 6.39 30.86 -8.35
N VAL A 419 6.87 32.09 -8.12
CA VAL A 419 6.57 32.86 -6.91
C VAL A 419 5.08 33.14 -6.77
N VAL A 420 4.42 33.55 -7.87
CA VAL A 420 2.97 33.80 -7.89
C VAL A 420 2.18 32.50 -7.68
N ALA A 421 2.66 31.37 -8.19
CA ALA A 421 2.07 30.05 -7.96
C ALA A 421 2.23 29.54 -6.52
N GLY A 422 3.05 30.19 -5.69
CA GLY A 422 3.27 29.80 -4.30
C GLY A 422 4.34 28.73 -4.11
N GLU A 423 5.20 28.51 -5.11
CA GLU A 423 6.38 27.66 -4.98
C GLU A 423 7.45 28.36 -4.13
N ALA A 424 8.15 27.60 -3.29
CA ALA A 424 9.32 28.10 -2.59
C ALA A 424 10.50 28.18 -3.56
N LEU A 425 11.04 29.38 -3.80
CA LEU A 425 12.25 29.54 -4.60
C LEU A 425 13.49 29.15 -3.81
N GLU A 426 14.47 28.57 -4.51
CA GLU A 426 15.84 28.46 -4.02
C GLU A 426 16.48 29.85 -3.89
N ILE A 427 17.52 29.96 -3.08
CA ILE A 427 18.19 31.24 -2.81
C ILE A 427 18.82 31.86 -4.07
N GLU A 428 19.38 31.07 -5.00
CA GLU A 428 19.92 31.60 -6.26
C GLU A 428 18.82 32.17 -7.16
N ASP A 429 17.70 31.46 -7.27
CA ASP A 429 16.52 31.91 -8.02
C ASP A 429 15.94 33.19 -7.41
N LEU A 430 15.85 33.26 -6.08
CA LEU A 430 15.38 34.44 -5.35
C LEU A 430 16.27 35.66 -5.64
N VAL A 431 17.59 35.47 -5.60
CA VAL A 431 18.58 36.51 -5.90
C VAL A 431 18.40 37.03 -7.33
N ASP A 432 18.16 36.13 -8.29
CA ASP A 432 17.92 36.50 -9.67
C ASP A 432 16.66 37.35 -9.82
N VAL A 433 15.54 36.97 -9.19
CA VAL A 433 14.30 37.77 -9.27
C VAL A 433 14.47 39.14 -8.60
N LEU A 434 15.13 39.21 -7.44
CA LEU A 434 15.35 40.48 -6.72
C LEU A 434 16.27 41.44 -7.48
N THR A 435 17.27 40.93 -8.21
CA THR A 435 18.32 41.79 -8.80
C THR A 435 18.16 42.06 -10.29
N LEU A 436 17.33 41.30 -11.00
CA LEU A 436 17.10 41.50 -12.44
C LEU A 436 16.08 42.61 -12.75
N LYS A 437 15.23 43.00 -11.79
CA LYS A 437 14.30 44.12 -11.97
C LYS A 437 15.03 45.47 -11.92
N ASP A 438 14.35 46.51 -12.40
CA ASP A 438 14.93 47.85 -12.52
C ASP A 438 15.29 48.47 -11.15
N ASN A 439 14.70 47.99 -10.04
CA ASN A 439 15.01 48.39 -8.66
C ASN A 439 14.92 49.90 -8.39
N ARG A 440 13.87 50.58 -8.88
CA ARG A 440 13.81 52.05 -8.83
C ARG A 440 13.42 52.56 -7.43
N ALA A 441 14.22 53.50 -6.90
CA ALA A 441 13.99 54.41 -5.76
C ALA A 441 13.48 53.79 -4.42
N GLU A 442 12.32 53.13 -4.40
CA GLU A 442 11.77 52.44 -3.21
C GLU A 442 12.20 50.96 -3.14
N GLU A 443 12.59 50.37 -4.28
CA GLU A 443 13.06 48.98 -4.41
C GLU A 443 14.60 48.84 -4.32
N GLY A 444 15.33 49.93 -4.09
CA GLY A 444 16.80 49.93 -4.01
C GLY A 444 17.37 49.06 -2.87
N GLY A 445 16.50 48.62 -1.95
CA GLY A 445 16.83 47.66 -0.88
C GLY A 445 16.95 46.21 -1.35
N ASP A 446 16.43 45.84 -2.52
CA ASP A 446 16.36 44.42 -2.92
C ASP A 446 17.74 43.83 -3.22
N GLY A 447 18.69 44.64 -3.68
CA GLY A 447 20.10 44.25 -3.77
C GLY A 447 20.72 43.94 -2.41
N ALA A 448 20.36 44.71 -1.38
CA ALA A 448 20.85 44.49 -0.01
C ALA A 448 20.20 43.25 0.63
N VAL A 449 18.90 43.05 0.41
CA VAL A 449 18.18 41.84 0.83
C VAL A 449 18.80 40.61 0.17
N ALA A 450 19.04 40.63 -1.15
CA ALA A 450 19.68 39.53 -1.86
C ALA A 450 21.07 39.19 -1.29
N LEU A 451 21.88 40.21 -0.98
CA LEU A 451 23.20 40.02 -0.36
C LEU A 451 23.11 39.46 1.06
N ASP A 452 22.22 39.98 1.90
CA ASP A 452 22.02 39.50 3.27
C ASP A 452 21.56 38.04 3.29
N ARG A 453 20.56 37.69 2.47
CA ARG A 453 20.06 36.32 2.35
C ARG A 453 21.14 35.36 1.85
N LEU A 454 21.93 35.75 0.84
CA LEU A 454 23.07 34.95 0.36
C LEU A 454 24.10 34.70 1.45
N VAL A 455 24.43 35.71 2.26
CA VAL A 455 25.45 35.58 3.33
C VAL A 455 24.96 34.68 4.46
N ARG A 456 23.67 34.72 4.79
CA ARG A 456 23.06 33.87 5.83
C ARG A 456 22.83 32.43 5.40
N ASP A 457 22.67 32.21 4.10
CA ASP A 457 22.48 30.87 3.54
C ASP A 457 23.65 29.94 3.90
N SER A 458 23.31 28.75 4.40
CA SER A 458 24.26 27.72 4.84
C SER A 458 24.23 26.45 3.99
N GLU A 459 23.31 26.36 3.02
CA GLU A 459 23.14 25.19 2.15
C GLU A 459 23.97 25.31 0.86
N LEU A 460 24.15 26.54 0.36
CA LEU A 460 24.92 26.80 -0.84
C LEU A 460 26.41 26.52 -0.64
N PRO A 461 27.05 25.76 -1.56
CA PRO A 461 28.50 25.63 -1.58
C PRO A 461 29.19 26.99 -1.70
N GLU A 462 30.26 27.19 -0.94
CA GLU A 462 30.99 28.47 -0.84
C GLU A 462 31.42 29.02 -2.21
N GLY A 463 31.84 28.14 -3.14
CA GLY A 463 32.19 28.55 -4.51
C GLY A 463 31.01 29.12 -5.30
N ARG A 464 29.80 28.54 -5.18
CA ARG A 464 28.59 29.07 -5.83
C ARG A 464 28.15 30.38 -5.17
N LYS A 465 28.23 30.45 -3.85
CA LYS A 465 27.93 31.66 -3.06
C LYS A 465 28.80 32.85 -3.49
N GLN A 466 30.10 32.64 -3.68
CA GLN A 466 31.00 33.69 -4.19
C GLN A 466 30.63 34.18 -5.59
N VAL A 467 30.28 33.26 -6.49
CA VAL A 467 29.83 33.61 -7.86
C VAL A 467 28.51 34.39 -7.82
N ALA A 468 27.57 33.98 -6.98
CA ALA A 468 26.30 34.67 -6.79
C ALA A 468 26.53 36.09 -6.23
N LEU A 469 27.37 36.25 -5.21
CA LEU A 469 27.73 37.56 -4.65
C LEU A 469 28.34 38.49 -5.72
N LEU A 470 29.27 37.99 -6.53
CA LEU A 470 29.86 38.76 -7.63
C LEU A 470 28.81 39.12 -8.69
N SER A 471 27.87 38.22 -8.99
CA SER A 471 26.77 38.47 -9.92
C SER A 471 25.86 39.59 -9.43
N VAL A 472 25.50 39.59 -8.13
CA VAL A 472 24.68 40.65 -7.52
C VAL A 472 25.37 42.00 -7.65
N TRP A 473 26.63 42.11 -7.22
CA TRP A 473 27.37 43.38 -7.34
C TRP A 473 27.53 43.81 -8.79
N ARG A 474 27.80 42.88 -9.71
CA ARG A 474 27.87 43.20 -11.14
C ARG A 474 26.55 43.78 -11.64
N ARG A 475 25.40 43.21 -11.28
CA ARG A 475 24.08 43.74 -11.66
C ARG A 475 23.82 45.13 -11.06
N VAL A 476 24.20 45.32 -9.80
CA VAL A 476 24.10 46.62 -9.09
C VAL A 476 24.92 47.71 -9.81
N PHE A 477 26.17 47.42 -10.18
CA PHE A 477 27.02 48.40 -10.87
C PHE A 477 26.64 48.60 -12.35
N VAL A 478 26.20 47.56 -13.06
CA VAL A 478 25.87 47.65 -14.50
C VAL A 478 24.57 48.42 -14.75
N ARG A 479 23.69 48.55 -13.73
CA ARG A 479 22.42 49.27 -13.88
C ARG A 479 22.61 50.75 -14.22
N ASP A 480 23.50 51.42 -13.50
CA ASP A 480 23.65 52.87 -13.61
C ASP A 480 24.68 53.24 -14.70
N ASP A 481 24.39 54.28 -15.47
CA ASP A 481 25.30 54.75 -16.51
C ASP A 481 26.42 55.60 -15.91
N TRP A 482 27.50 54.93 -15.52
CA TRP A 482 28.68 55.56 -14.94
C TRP A 482 29.34 56.59 -15.85
N THR A 483 29.14 56.54 -17.16
CA THR A 483 29.70 57.56 -18.08
C THR A 483 29.01 58.91 -17.87
N THR A 484 27.70 58.91 -17.67
CA THR A 484 26.91 60.12 -17.39
C THR A 484 27.15 60.67 -15.99
N ILE A 485 27.42 59.78 -15.03
CA ILE A 485 27.73 60.13 -13.65
C ILE A 485 29.15 60.71 -13.56
N ALA A 486 30.13 60.16 -14.27
CA ALA A 486 31.50 60.64 -14.27
C ALA A 486 31.66 62.01 -14.96
N ASN A 487 30.76 62.39 -15.86
CA ASN A 487 30.81 63.70 -16.50
C ASN A 487 30.33 64.81 -15.53
N THR A 488 31.29 65.52 -14.94
CA THR A 488 31.08 66.61 -13.97
C THR A 488 31.04 68.00 -14.60
N SER A 489 31.17 68.11 -15.93
CA SER A 489 31.20 69.41 -16.61
C SER A 489 29.91 70.20 -16.35
N GLY A 490 30.05 71.40 -15.78
CA GLY A 490 28.94 72.31 -15.52
C GLY A 490 27.99 71.92 -14.37
N ARG A 491 28.32 70.92 -13.53
CA ARG A 491 27.49 70.51 -12.38
C ARG A 491 28.04 71.05 -11.06
N SER A 492 27.13 71.44 -10.15
CA SER A 492 27.50 71.75 -8.77
C SER A 492 27.83 70.47 -7.99
N GLU A 493 28.65 70.59 -6.95
CA GLU A 493 28.99 69.45 -6.08
C GLU A 493 27.75 68.80 -5.44
N GLU A 494 26.76 69.62 -5.09
CA GLU A 494 25.52 69.15 -4.46
C GLU A 494 24.66 68.33 -5.42
N ALA A 495 24.55 68.77 -6.68
CA ALA A 495 23.88 68.00 -7.74
C ALA A 495 24.61 66.68 -8.01
N GLN A 496 25.94 66.69 -8.02
CA GLN A 496 26.76 65.48 -8.21
C GLN A 496 26.57 64.49 -7.06
N ARG A 497 26.56 64.95 -5.80
CA ARG A 497 26.26 64.12 -4.63
C ARG A 497 24.85 63.55 -4.68
N GLN A 498 23.87 64.33 -5.13
CA GLN A 498 22.50 63.86 -5.26
C GLN A 498 22.37 62.78 -6.35
N MET A 499 23.10 62.90 -7.46
CA MET A 499 23.16 61.85 -8.49
C MET A 499 23.80 60.57 -7.94
N LEU A 500 24.92 60.67 -7.23
CA LEU A 500 25.53 59.51 -6.59
C LEU A 500 24.59 58.83 -5.58
N ARG A 501 23.82 59.61 -4.82
CA ARG A 501 22.84 59.07 -3.86
C ARG A 501 21.67 58.31 -4.50
N ARG A 502 21.37 58.56 -5.78
CA ARG A 502 20.33 57.88 -6.57
C ARG A 502 20.86 56.63 -7.29
N THR A 503 22.15 56.36 -7.22
CA THR A 503 22.72 55.13 -7.77
C THR A 503 22.26 53.93 -6.95
N LEU A 504 21.99 52.81 -7.62
CA LEU A 504 21.64 51.56 -6.97
C LEU A 504 22.78 51.10 -6.05
N ALA A 505 24.04 51.37 -6.43
CA ALA A 505 25.19 51.06 -5.59
C ALA A 505 25.14 51.77 -4.24
N TYR A 506 24.82 53.08 -4.24
CA TYR A 506 24.68 53.84 -2.99
C TYR A 506 23.47 53.37 -2.17
N GLU A 507 22.32 53.17 -2.81
CA GLU A 507 21.10 52.67 -2.16
C GLU A 507 21.33 51.29 -1.52
N THR A 508 21.97 50.37 -2.24
CA THR A 508 22.32 49.04 -1.75
C THR A 508 23.27 49.13 -0.55
N MET A 509 24.34 49.93 -0.63
CA MET A 509 25.26 50.12 0.50
C MET A 509 24.57 50.74 1.72
N ARG A 510 23.66 51.70 1.50
CA ARG A 510 22.88 52.32 2.57
C ARG A 510 21.94 51.31 3.22
N ALA A 511 21.26 50.49 2.42
CA ALA A 511 20.33 49.47 2.89
C ALA A 511 21.05 48.34 3.65
N ILE A 512 22.25 47.92 3.22
CA ILE A 512 23.10 47.01 4.00
C ILE A 512 23.42 47.60 5.37
N GLY A 513 23.69 48.90 5.43
CA GLY A 513 23.96 49.61 6.70
C GLY A 513 22.77 49.61 7.66
N SER A 514 21.53 49.54 7.16
CA SER A 514 20.33 49.45 7.99
C SER A 514 19.89 48.03 8.37
N LEU A 515 20.46 47.00 7.73
CA LEU A 515 20.19 45.60 8.03
C LEU A 515 21.08 45.03 9.16
N LYS A 516 22.12 45.78 9.56
CA LYS A 516 22.95 45.52 10.75
C LYS A 516 22.26 46.05 12.00
#